data_AF-D7N9Y4-F1
#
_entry.id   AF-D7N9Y4-F1
#
_cell.length_a   1.000
_cell.length_b   1.000
_cell.length_c   1.000
_cell.angle_alpha   90.00
_cell.angle_beta   90.00
_cell.angle_gamma   90.00
#
_symmetry.space_group_name_H-M   'P 1'
#
loop_
_entity.id
_entity.type
_entity.pdbx_description
1 polymer ?
#
loop_
_entity_poly.entity_id
_entity_poly.type
_entity_poly.pdbx_seq_one_letter_code
_entity_poly.pdbx_strand_id
1 'polypeptide(L)'
;MKKTLFLIATLLMNYVGMAQETYRPTSENLKAREQFQDEKFGVFLHWGLYSMMGAGEWVMNNRNINYQEYPKLAKTFYPSEFDADAWVRAIKAAGAKYVTITTRHHDGFSLFKTSASTYNTVDATPFKRDVIKEMADACQRHGIKLHLYYSHLDWGREDYPQGRTGLGTGRQKEKADWTSYYNFMNTQLTELLTHYGPIGAIWFDGWWDHDSDAKPFDWQLEAQYAMIHKLQPQCLIGNNHHQTPNPGEDIQIFERDLPGENKAGLSGQSISRLPLESCQTINDHWGYSITDSNYKTPKELIQMLVRAAGKNANLLLNVGPEPGGALPSLALDRLKAIGEWMNKYGETIYGTRGGIVAPHDWGVSTQRGNKLYIHILNCMDSSLFVPLGNHKVKSAFVYATGKPVNYTKTGNGITLNFGAIPIDIDYIIALTL
;
A
#
# COMPACT_ATOMS: atom_id res chain seq x y z
N MET A 1 71.83 6.82 38.86
CA MET A 1 71.76 5.53 38.13
C MET A 1 70.28 5.15 38.01
N LYS A 2 69.63 5.42 36.88
CA LYS A 2 69.47 4.54 35.69
C LYS A 2 68.39 3.46 35.87
N LYS A 3 67.28 3.68 35.14
CA LYS A 3 66.47 2.73 34.32
C LYS A 3 65.68 1.66 35.13
N THR A 4 64.37 1.49 34.96
CA THR A 4 63.67 1.01 33.75
C THR A 4 62.15 1.21 34.01
N LEU A 5 61.41 2.07 33.31
CA LEU A 5 60.73 1.88 32.01
C LEU A 5 59.78 0.67 31.92
N PHE A 6 58.60 0.96 31.38
CA PHE A 6 57.65 0.10 30.63
C PHE A 6 56.28 -0.23 31.25
N LEU A 7 55.25 0.12 30.45
CA LEU A 7 53.90 -0.44 30.38
C LEU A 7 52.82 0.07 31.36
N ILE A 8 52.54 1.37 31.33
CA ILE A 8 51.18 1.89 31.63
C ILE A 8 50.75 2.81 30.48
N ALA A 9 50.59 2.25 29.28
CA ALA A 9 50.07 2.99 28.13
C ALA A 9 49.60 2.08 26.98
N THR A 10 48.92 0.96 27.24
CA THR A 10 48.26 0.18 26.16
C THR A 10 47.27 -0.83 26.76
N LEU A 11 46.12 -0.34 27.21
CA LEU A 11 44.89 -1.16 27.29
C LEU A 11 43.65 -0.24 27.26
N LEU A 12 43.71 0.80 26.43
CA LEU A 12 42.55 1.46 25.85
C LEU A 12 42.54 1.11 24.36
N MET A 13 42.51 -0.19 24.06
CA MET A 13 42.26 -0.68 22.72
C MET A 13 40.85 -1.27 22.70
N ASN A 14 39.97 -0.54 22.02
CA ASN A 14 38.89 -1.07 21.20
C ASN A 14 37.78 -1.80 21.95
N TYR A 15 37.09 -1.09 22.84
CA TYR A 15 35.63 -1.16 22.79
C TYR A 15 35.16 -0.07 21.84
N VAL A 16 35.41 -0.28 20.54
CA VAL A 16 34.52 0.30 19.53
C VAL A 16 33.22 -0.44 19.79
N GLY A 17 32.31 0.19 20.54
CA GLY A 17 30.95 -0.30 20.59
C GLY A 17 30.54 -0.55 19.15
N MET A 18 30.03 -1.76 18.87
CA MET A 18 29.29 -1.98 17.64
C MET A 18 28.08 -1.05 17.75
N ALA A 19 28.27 0.20 17.31
CA ALA A 19 27.17 1.07 16.97
C ALA A 19 26.43 0.28 15.90
N GLN A 20 25.24 -0.20 16.27
CA GLN A 20 24.31 -0.86 15.37
C GLN A 20 24.31 -0.05 14.08
N GLU A 21 24.78 -0.66 12.98
CA GLU A 21 24.88 0.05 11.72
C GLU A 21 23.47 0.50 11.36
N THR A 22 23.21 1.81 11.53
CA THR A 22 21.90 2.36 11.24
C THR A 22 21.63 2.09 9.76
N TYR A 23 20.50 1.45 9.44
CA TYR A 23 20.12 1.09 8.07
C TYR A 23 20.38 2.26 7.10
N ARG A 24 21.10 1.97 6.02
CA ARG A 24 21.35 2.89 4.92
C ARG A 24 20.77 2.30 3.64
N PRO A 25 19.75 2.93 3.03
CA PRO A 25 19.18 2.43 1.78
C PRO A 25 20.23 2.48 0.66
N THR A 26 20.18 1.50 -0.23
CA THR A 26 21.01 1.44 -1.45
C THR A 26 20.55 2.48 -2.47
N SER A 27 21.37 2.73 -3.50
CA SER A 27 20.98 3.59 -4.63
C SER A 27 19.74 3.08 -5.36
N GLU A 28 19.62 1.76 -5.49
CA GLU A 28 18.51 1.05 -6.10
C GLU A 28 17.22 1.28 -5.31
N ASN A 29 17.30 1.19 -3.97
CA ASN A 29 16.19 1.47 -3.08
C ASN A 29 15.74 2.94 -3.18
N LEU A 30 16.69 3.90 -3.13
CA LEU A 30 16.38 5.33 -3.25
C LEU A 30 15.69 5.65 -4.58
N LYS A 31 16.15 5.03 -5.68
CA LYS A 31 15.51 5.16 -6.99
C LYS A 31 14.10 4.53 -7.00
N ALA A 32 13.92 3.37 -6.36
CA ALA A 32 12.61 2.73 -6.25
C ALA A 32 11.62 3.60 -5.46
N ARG A 33 12.07 4.27 -4.38
CA ARG A 33 11.25 5.22 -3.61
C ARG A 33 10.78 6.40 -4.46
N GLU A 34 11.67 6.98 -5.26
CA GLU A 34 11.32 8.07 -6.18
C GLU A 34 10.30 7.61 -7.23
N GLN A 35 10.54 6.46 -7.87
CA GLN A 35 9.60 5.89 -8.83
C GLN A 35 8.24 5.61 -8.21
N PHE A 36 8.21 5.06 -7.01
CA PHE A 36 6.96 4.82 -6.28
C PHE A 36 6.19 6.13 -6.07
N GLN A 37 6.86 7.22 -5.68
CA GLN A 37 6.20 8.54 -5.55
C GLN A 37 5.68 9.08 -6.89
N ASP A 38 6.27 8.70 -8.03
CA ASP A 38 5.83 9.15 -9.34
C ASP A 38 4.60 8.37 -9.85
N GLU A 39 4.41 7.15 -9.36
CA GLU A 39 3.37 6.22 -9.83
C GLU A 39 1.96 6.60 -9.37
N LYS A 40 1.83 7.17 -8.16
CA LYS A 40 0.61 7.72 -7.54
C LYS A 40 -0.58 6.78 -7.32
N PHE A 41 -0.75 5.74 -8.13
CA PHE A 41 -1.95 4.91 -8.11
C PHE A 41 -1.62 3.43 -8.29
N GLY A 42 -2.10 2.63 -7.34
CA GLY A 42 -2.07 1.18 -7.39
C GLY A 42 -3.42 0.55 -7.05
N VAL A 43 -3.56 -0.73 -7.37
CA VAL A 43 -4.74 -1.54 -6.98
C VAL A 43 -4.32 -2.60 -5.97
N PHE A 44 -5.09 -2.75 -4.90
CA PHE A 44 -4.93 -3.81 -3.91
C PHE A 44 -5.89 -4.95 -4.21
N LEU A 45 -5.43 -6.19 -4.10
CA LEU A 45 -6.24 -7.39 -4.22
C LEU A 45 -6.16 -8.19 -2.92
N HIS A 46 -7.28 -8.25 -2.19
CA HIS A 46 -7.47 -9.16 -1.06
C HIS A 46 -8.26 -10.38 -1.51
N TRP A 47 -7.52 -11.46 -1.78
CA TRP A 47 -8.11 -12.72 -2.19
C TRP A 47 -7.51 -13.91 -1.43
N GLY A 48 -8.35 -14.93 -1.21
CA GLY A 48 -8.02 -16.10 -0.39
C GLY A 48 -9.27 -16.92 -0.10
N LEU A 49 -9.15 -17.90 0.81
CA LEU A 49 -10.26 -18.79 1.15
C LEU A 49 -11.46 -18.06 1.75
N TYR A 50 -11.22 -16.93 2.42
CA TYR A 50 -12.28 -16.07 2.95
C TYR A 50 -13.27 -15.57 1.89
N SER A 51 -12.84 -15.47 0.62
CA SER A 51 -13.76 -15.12 -0.47
C SER A 51 -14.94 -16.12 -0.54
N MET A 52 -14.69 -17.41 -0.35
CA MET A 52 -15.71 -18.47 -0.37
C MET A 52 -16.79 -18.30 0.69
N MET A 53 -16.46 -17.64 1.80
CA MET A 53 -17.40 -17.34 2.89
C MET A 53 -18.20 -16.07 2.62
N GLY A 54 -17.74 -15.21 1.70
CA GLY A 54 -18.42 -13.98 1.29
C GLY A 54 -18.71 -13.02 2.44
N ALA A 55 -17.82 -12.95 3.44
CA ALA A 55 -18.04 -12.20 4.67
C ALA A 55 -16.79 -11.46 5.16
N GLY A 56 -15.93 -11.04 4.23
CA GLY A 56 -14.66 -10.40 4.53
C GLY A 56 -13.57 -11.35 5.04
N GLU A 57 -12.35 -10.87 5.01
CA GLU A 57 -11.11 -11.60 5.31
C GLU A 57 -10.93 -11.93 6.80
N TRP A 58 -11.58 -11.16 7.68
CA TRP A 58 -11.59 -11.40 9.13
C TRP A 58 -12.60 -12.45 9.60
N VAL A 59 -13.31 -13.11 8.68
CA VAL A 59 -14.39 -14.05 9.02
C VAL A 59 -13.95 -15.18 9.97
N MET A 60 -12.71 -15.66 9.85
CA MET A 60 -12.16 -16.70 10.74
C MET A 60 -12.09 -16.22 12.19
N ASN A 61 -11.57 -15.01 12.41
CA ASN A 61 -11.53 -14.38 13.73
C ASN A 61 -12.94 -14.02 14.23
N ASN A 62 -13.71 -13.30 13.42
CA ASN A 62 -14.99 -12.72 13.84
C ASN A 62 -16.06 -13.76 14.18
N ARG A 63 -15.96 -14.96 13.59
CA ARG A 63 -16.88 -16.07 13.86
C ARG A 63 -16.25 -17.18 14.71
N ASN A 64 -15.05 -16.97 15.26
CA ASN A 64 -14.32 -17.96 16.05
C ASN A 64 -14.24 -19.33 15.33
N ILE A 65 -13.94 -19.31 14.03
CA ILE A 65 -13.89 -20.54 13.24
C ILE A 65 -12.67 -21.34 13.68
N ASN A 66 -12.90 -22.62 13.97
CA ASN A 66 -11.84 -23.49 14.46
C ASN A 66 -10.68 -23.60 13.43
N TYR A 67 -9.45 -23.51 13.91
CA TYR A 67 -8.25 -23.51 13.07
C TYR A 67 -8.03 -24.81 12.26
N GLN A 68 -8.66 -25.92 12.66
CA GLN A 68 -8.63 -27.19 11.93
C GLN A 68 -9.79 -27.32 10.93
N GLU A 69 -10.87 -26.56 11.12
CA GLU A 69 -12.04 -26.57 10.25
C GLU A 69 -11.87 -25.62 9.06
N TYR A 70 -11.34 -24.41 9.29
CA TYR A 70 -11.17 -23.40 8.25
C TYR A 70 -10.34 -23.89 7.04
N PRO A 71 -9.21 -24.61 7.24
CA PRO A 71 -8.42 -25.16 6.13
C PRO A 71 -9.17 -26.14 5.22
N LYS A 72 -10.30 -26.69 5.65
CA LYS A 72 -11.11 -27.59 4.81
C LYS A 72 -11.70 -26.87 3.59
N LEU A 73 -11.86 -25.54 3.63
CA LEU A 73 -12.25 -24.72 2.48
C LEU A 73 -11.31 -24.92 1.28
N ALA A 74 -10.02 -25.16 1.51
CA ALA A 74 -9.05 -25.38 0.44
C ALA A 74 -9.42 -26.57 -0.46
N LYS A 75 -10.08 -27.61 0.10
CA LYS A 75 -10.48 -28.81 -0.66
C LYS A 75 -11.50 -28.53 -1.75
N THR A 76 -12.22 -27.40 -1.67
CA THR A 76 -13.24 -26.99 -2.64
C THR A 76 -12.91 -25.64 -3.29
N PHE A 77 -11.75 -25.04 -3.00
CA PHE A 77 -11.32 -23.82 -3.65
C PHE A 77 -10.88 -24.11 -5.10
N TYR A 78 -11.76 -23.80 -6.05
CA TYR A 78 -11.51 -23.93 -7.49
C TYR A 78 -11.98 -22.68 -8.23
N PRO A 79 -11.16 -21.62 -8.28
CA PRO A 79 -11.52 -20.37 -8.94
C PRO A 79 -11.42 -20.50 -10.47
N SER A 80 -12.47 -21.05 -11.08
CA SER A 80 -12.54 -21.34 -12.51
C SER A 80 -12.47 -20.12 -13.43
N GLU A 81 -12.73 -18.92 -12.90
CA GLU A 81 -12.74 -17.65 -13.63
C GLU A 81 -11.47 -16.82 -13.39
N PHE A 82 -10.50 -17.33 -12.61
CA PHE A 82 -9.23 -16.65 -12.40
C PHE A 82 -8.40 -16.59 -13.70
N ASP A 83 -8.16 -15.36 -14.16
CA ASP A 83 -7.28 -14.99 -15.26
C ASP A 83 -6.40 -13.80 -14.81
N ALA A 84 -5.12 -14.07 -14.57
CA ALA A 84 -4.14 -13.06 -14.16
C ALA A 84 -3.97 -11.94 -15.21
N ASP A 85 -4.01 -12.27 -16.51
CA ASP A 85 -3.93 -11.24 -17.54
C ASP A 85 -5.19 -10.38 -17.57
N ALA A 86 -6.38 -10.95 -17.35
CA ALA A 86 -7.61 -10.16 -17.26
C ALA A 86 -7.55 -9.16 -16.10
N TRP A 87 -7.09 -9.60 -14.93
CA TRP A 87 -6.89 -8.73 -13.76
C TRP A 87 -5.90 -7.61 -14.08
N VAL A 88 -4.70 -7.95 -14.56
CA VAL A 88 -3.65 -6.96 -14.83
C VAL A 88 -4.05 -5.99 -15.95
N ARG A 89 -4.78 -6.44 -16.98
CA ARG A 89 -5.34 -5.56 -18.02
C ARG A 89 -6.33 -4.56 -17.44
N ALA A 90 -7.24 -4.99 -16.57
CA ALA A 90 -8.21 -4.10 -15.92
C ALA A 90 -7.52 -3.05 -15.04
N ILE A 91 -6.52 -3.49 -14.26
CA ILE A 91 -5.70 -2.62 -13.40
C ILE A 91 -4.95 -1.57 -14.24
N LYS A 92 -4.30 -2.00 -15.32
CA LYS A 92 -3.61 -1.10 -16.25
C LYS A 92 -4.56 -0.12 -16.92
N ALA A 93 -5.74 -0.58 -17.35
CA ALA A 93 -6.75 0.26 -17.98
C ALA A 93 -7.32 1.32 -17.02
N ALA A 94 -7.33 1.05 -15.70
CA ALA A 94 -7.67 2.02 -14.67
C ALA A 94 -6.60 3.13 -14.49
N GLY A 95 -5.42 2.97 -15.09
CA GLY A 95 -4.28 3.85 -14.91
C GLY A 95 -3.40 3.50 -13.72
N ALA A 96 -3.64 2.38 -13.02
CA ALA A 96 -2.72 1.97 -11.97
C ALA A 96 -1.34 1.58 -12.55
N LYS A 97 -0.28 1.82 -11.79
CA LYS A 97 1.11 1.50 -12.17
C LYS A 97 1.66 0.27 -11.46
N TYR A 98 1.04 -0.09 -10.35
CA TYR A 98 1.38 -1.26 -9.57
C TYR A 98 0.13 -1.96 -9.05
N VAL A 99 0.29 -3.23 -8.70
CA VAL A 99 -0.72 -4.03 -7.99
C VAL A 99 -0.08 -4.61 -6.73
N THR A 100 -0.79 -4.53 -5.61
CA THR A 100 -0.46 -5.25 -4.38
C THR A 100 -1.44 -6.41 -4.23
N ILE A 101 -0.97 -7.64 -4.04
CA ILE A 101 -1.84 -8.81 -3.85
C ILE A 101 -1.47 -9.57 -2.58
N THR A 102 -2.47 -10.04 -1.85
CA THR A 102 -2.29 -10.92 -0.68
C THR A 102 -1.63 -12.24 -1.10
N THR A 103 -0.33 -12.39 -0.85
CA THR A 103 0.33 -13.71 -1.00
C THR A 103 -0.17 -14.68 0.06
N ARG A 104 -0.50 -14.13 1.24
CA ARG A 104 -1.02 -14.79 2.42
C ARG A 104 -1.68 -13.74 3.31
N HIS A 105 -2.85 -14.04 3.86
CA HIS A 105 -3.52 -13.21 4.86
C HIS A 105 -3.44 -13.86 6.26
N HIS A 106 -4.09 -13.26 7.26
CA HIS A 106 -4.11 -13.75 8.64
C HIS A 106 -4.68 -15.18 8.78
N ASP A 107 -5.49 -15.66 7.82
CA ASP A 107 -5.99 -17.05 7.79
C ASP A 107 -4.89 -18.10 7.46
N GLY A 108 -3.70 -17.61 7.09
CA GLY A 108 -2.50 -18.40 6.85
C GLY A 108 -2.44 -19.12 5.50
N PHE A 109 -3.45 -18.99 4.64
CA PHE A 109 -3.47 -19.67 3.34
C PHE A 109 -2.58 -18.95 2.33
N SER A 110 -1.68 -19.70 1.67
CA SER A 110 -0.74 -19.11 0.70
C SER A 110 -1.25 -19.24 -0.74
N LEU A 111 -1.29 -18.13 -1.48
CA LEU A 111 -1.66 -18.06 -2.90
C LEU A 111 -0.51 -18.45 -3.86
N PHE A 112 0.58 -19.00 -3.34
CA PHE A 112 1.76 -19.35 -4.12
C PHE A 112 2.32 -20.71 -3.69
N LYS A 113 3.09 -21.37 -4.56
CA LYS A 113 3.76 -22.61 -4.17
C LYS A 113 4.92 -22.30 -3.23
N THR A 114 4.88 -22.93 -2.07
CA THR A 114 5.91 -22.84 -1.04
C THR A 114 6.34 -24.23 -0.58
N SER A 115 7.61 -24.42 -0.24
CA SER A 115 8.08 -25.63 0.44
C SER A 115 7.81 -25.61 1.95
N ALA A 116 7.46 -24.45 2.51
CA ALA A 116 7.32 -24.26 3.95
C ALA A 116 6.00 -24.83 4.52
N SER A 117 4.99 -25.08 3.67
CA SER A 117 3.71 -25.67 4.05
C SER A 117 2.94 -26.19 2.83
N THR A 118 2.20 -27.28 2.99
CA THR A 118 1.24 -27.76 1.98
C THR A 118 -0.07 -26.96 1.96
N TYR A 119 -0.29 -26.06 2.92
CA TYR A 119 -1.49 -25.21 2.99
C TYR A 119 -1.37 -24.01 2.04
N ASN A 120 -1.38 -24.31 0.75
CA ASN A 120 -1.26 -23.35 -0.35
C ASN A 120 -2.14 -23.73 -1.54
N THR A 121 -2.35 -22.78 -2.45
CA THR A 121 -3.20 -22.93 -3.65
C THR A 121 -2.81 -24.11 -4.54
N VAL A 122 -1.52 -24.49 -4.58
CA VAL A 122 -1.04 -25.57 -5.46
C VAL A 122 -1.24 -26.94 -4.80
N ASP A 123 -0.88 -27.10 -3.53
CA ASP A 123 -0.90 -28.42 -2.89
C ASP A 123 -2.27 -28.74 -2.28
N ALA A 124 -2.92 -27.79 -1.61
CA ALA A 124 -4.10 -28.04 -0.80
C ALA A 124 -5.43 -27.98 -1.56
N THR A 125 -5.43 -27.50 -2.80
CA THR A 125 -6.68 -27.24 -3.55
C THR A 125 -6.79 -28.11 -4.81
N PRO A 126 -7.99 -28.30 -5.38
CA PRO A 126 -8.17 -28.86 -6.72
C PRO A 126 -7.69 -27.91 -7.84
N PHE A 127 -7.42 -26.65 -7.54
CA PHE A 127 -7.03 -25.65 -8.54
C PHE A 127 -5.61 -25.84 -9.09
N LYS A 128 -4.67 -26.27 -8.22
CA LYS A 128 -3.29 -26.67 -8.58
C LYS A 128 -2.45 -25.61 -9.31
N ARG A 129 -2.89 -24.34 -9.30
CA ARG A 129 -2.25 -23.21 -9.99
C ARG A 129 -1.61 -22.26 -8.99
N ASP A 130 -0.41 -21.80 -9.33
CA ASP A 130 0.33 -20.79 -8.56
C ASP A 130 -0.12 -19.38 -8.97
N VAL A 131 -0.99 -18.79 -8.15
CA VAL A 131 -1.64 -17.51 -8.45
C VAL A 131 -0.62 -16.38 -8.48
N ILE A 132 0.35 -16.36 -7.56
CA ILE A 132 1.37 -15.31 -7.52
C ILE A 132 2.33 -15.43 -8.71
N LYS A 133 2.66 -16.65 -9.16
CA LYS A 133 3.46 -16.83 -10.38
C LYS A 133 2.75 -16.31 -11.62
N GLU A 134 1.47 -16.63 -11.78
CA GLU A 134 0.68 -16.14 -12.91
C GLU A 134 0.52 -14.61 -12.89
N MET A 135 0.32 -14.03 -11.71
CA MET A 135 0.29 -12.57 -11.52
C MET A 135 1.63 -11.91 -11.84
N ALA A 136 2.76 -12.50 -11.40
CA ALA A 136 4.10 -12.00 -11.72
C ALA A 136 4.35 -11.97 -13.23
N ASP A 137 4.02 -13.06 -13.92
CA ASP A 137 4.19 -13.17 -15.37
C ASP A 137 3.27 -12.18 -16.12
N ALA A 138 2.02 -12.03 -15.68
CA ALA A 138 1.08 -11.06 -16.25
C ALA A 138 1.55 -9.61 -16.02
N CYS A 139 2.01 -9.28 -14.81
CA CYS A 139 2.57 -7.98 -14.47
C CYS A 139 3.76 -7.64 -15.38
N GLN A 140 4.67 -8.60 -15.59
CA GLN A 140 5.80 -8.44 -16.50
C GLN A 140 5.34 -8.22 -17.95
N ARG A 141 4.37 -8.99 -18.45
CA ARG A 141 3.82 -8.83 -19.82
C ARG A 141 3.20 -7.46 -20.04
N HIS A 142 2.49 -6.93 -19.05
CA HIS A 142 1.72 -5.69 -19.20
C HIS A 142 2.43 -4.43 -18.69
N GLY A 143 3.62 -4.58 -18.08
CA GLY A 143 4.40 -3.46 -17.54
C GLY A 143 3.77 -2.84 -16.29
N ILE A 144 3.21 -3.68 -15.41
CA ILE A 144 2.70 -3.29 -14.09
C ILE A 144 3.68 -3.82 -13.04
N LYS A 145 4.02 -3.02 -12.03
CA LYS A 145 4.85 -3.50 -10.92
C LYS A 145 4.04 -4.40 -9.99
N LEU A 146 4.63 -5.53 -9.59
CA LEU A 146 4.03 -6.43 -8.61
C LEU A 146 4.56 -6.13 -7.21
N HIS A 147 3.66 -5.80 -6.30
CA HIS A 147 3.89 -5.70 -4.86
C HIS A 147 3.18 -6.88 -4.18
N LEU A 148 3.76 -7.36 -3.10
CA LEU A 148 3.30 -8.57 -2.40
C LEU A 148 2.91 -8.20 -0.98
N TYR A 149 1.64 -8.40 -0.65
CA TYR A 149 1.20 -8.34 0.74
C TYR A 149 1.57 -9.64 1.47
N TYR A 150 2.07 -9.52 2.69
CA TYR A 150 2.41 -10.63 3.56
C TYR A 150 1.98 -10.37 5.01
N SER A 151 1.15 -11.25 5.57
CA SER A 151 0.75 -11.19 6.98
C SER A 151 1.82 -11.79 7.89
N HIS A 152 2.29 -11.00 8.86
CA HIS A 152 3.08 -11.51 9.99
C HIS A 152 2.24 -12.38 10.93
N LEU A 153 0.97 -12.04 11.12
CA LEU A 153 0.00 -12.75 11.94
C LEU A 153 -0.48 -14.04 11.26
N ASP A 154 -0.84 -15.05 12.06
CA ASP A 154 -1.40 -16.32 11.61
C ASP A 154 -2.41 -16.93 12.60
N TRP A 155 -3.67 -17.05 12.21
CA TRP A 155 -4.72 -17.63 13.03
C TRP A 155 -4.78 -19.16 12.97
N GLY A 156 -4.07 -19.78 12.04
CA GLY A 156 -4.13 -21.21 11.74
C GLY A 156 -2.97 -22.04 12.29
N ARG A 157 -1.76 -21.50 12.29
CA ARG A 157 -0.55 -22.26 12.65
C ARG A 157 -0.32 -22.36 14.15
N GLU A 158 -0.11 -23.54 14.70
CA GLU A 158 0.09 -23.73 16.14
C GLU A 158 1.36 -23.08 16.71
N ASP A 159 2.39 -22.86 15.89
CA ASP A 159 3.68 -22.32 16.32
C ASP A 159 3.75 -20.78 16.33
N TYR A 160 2.83 -20.06 15.68
CA TYR A 160 2.77 -18.60 15.83
C TYR A 160 2.38 -18.23 17.28
N PRO A 161 3.13 -17.39 18.00
CA PRO A 161 2.70 -16.87 19.30
C PRO A 161 1.36 -16.15 19.19
N GLN A 162 0.39 -16.47 20.05
CA GLN A 162 -0.92 -15.84 19.98
C GLN A 162 -0.88 -14.41 20.55
N GLY A 163 -1.17 -13.41 19.70
CA GLY A 163 -1.40 -12.04 20.13
C GLY A 163 -2.87 -11.80 20.51
N ARG A 164 -3.39 -10.61 20.22
CA ARG A 164 -4.73 -10.16 20.65
C ARG A 164 -5.88 -10.68 19.78
N THR A 165 -5.60 -11.25 18.62
CA THR A 165 -6.62 -11.79 17.69
C THR A 165 -6.56 -13.32 17.56
N GLY A 166 -7.53 -13.90 16.87
CA GLY A 166 -7.63 -15.35 16.68
C GLY A 166 -7.90 -16.13 17.97
N LEU A 167 -8.32 -15.45 19.04
CA LEU A 167 -8.50 -16.03 20.39
C LEU A 167 -9.54 -17.16 20.44
N GLY A 168 -10.60 -17.08 19.65
CA GLY A 168 -11.64 -18.10 19.61
C GLY A 168 -11.41 -19.22 18.59
N THR A 169 -10.27 -19.28 17.92
CA THR A 169 -9.99 -20.32 16.91
C THR A 169 -9.74 -21.71 17.50
N GLY A 170 -9.61 -21.83 18.83
CA GLY A 170 -9.34 -23.09 19.52
C GLY A 170 -7.89 -23.56 19.44
N ARG A 171 -6.97 -22.70 19.00
CA ARG A 171 -5.54 -22.97 18.95
C ARG A 171 -4.93 -23.02 20.36
N GLN A 172 -4.00 -23.95 20.59
CA GLN A 172 -3.34 -24.11 21.89
C GLN A 172 -2.13 -23.19 21.98
N LYS A 173 -2.20 -22.17 22.86
CA LYS A 173 -1.12 -21.18 23.04
C LYS A 173 0.20 -21.81 23.50
N GLU A 174 0.14 -22.95 24.17
CA GLU A 174 1.31 -23.65 24.73
C GLU A 174 2.21 -24.27 23.66
N LYS A 175 1.70 -24.39 22.42
CA LYS A 175 2.44 -24.90 21.27
C LYS A 175 3.23 -23.81 20.51
N ALA A 176 3.12 -22.56 20.94
CA ALA A 176 3.83 -21.45 20.31
C ALA A 176 5.34 -21.69 20.30
N ASP A 177 5.95 -21.52 19.13
CA ASP A 177 7.38 -21.55 18.89
C ASP A 177 7.71 -20.48 17.85
N TRP A 178 8.08 -19.30 18.35
CA TRP A 178 8.44 -18.17 17.51
C TRP A 178 9.59 -18.48 16.56
N THR A 179 10.57 -19.28 16.98
CA THR A 179 11.72 -19.59 16.13
C THR A 179 11.29 -20.43 14.92
N SER A 180 10.42 -21.42 15.14
CA SER A 180 9.80 -22.20 14.06
C SER A 180 9.01 -21.30 13.11
N TYR A 181 8.14 -20.43 13.65
CA TYR A 181 7.28 -19.59 12.83
C TYR A 181 8.06 -18.50 12.07
N TYR A 182 9.07 -17.88 12.69
CA TYR A 182 9.96 -16.92 12.04
C TYR A 182 10.74 -17.54 10.87
N ASN A 183 11.27 -18.76 11.05
CA ASN A 183 11.93 -19.51 9.97
C ASN A 183 10.95 -19.87 8.85
N PHE A 184 9.72 -20.23 9.19
CA PHE A 184 8.65 -20.44 8.21
C PHE A 184 8.40 -19.18 7.37
N MET A 185 8.21 -18.02 8.01
CA MET A 185 7.98 -16.76 7.30
C MET A 185 9.16 -16.39 6.40
N ASN A 186 10.38 -16.49 6.91
CA ASN A 186 11.57 -16.12 6.13
C ASN A 186 11.85 -17.09 4.98
N THR A 187 11.47 -18.36 5.10
CA THR A 187 11.49 -19.31 3.98
C THR A 187 10.53 -18.83 2.88
N GLN A 188 9.29 -18.51 3.25
CA GLN A 188 8.29 -18.00 2.31
C GLN A 188 8.71 -16.69 1.63
N LEU A 189 9.20 -15.71 2.41
CA LEU A 189 9.69 -14.44 1.88
C LEU A 189 10.89 -14.64 0.94
N THR A 190 11.80 -15.56 1.26
CA THR A 190 12.92 -15.91 0.37
C THR A 190 12.41 -16.47 -0.95
N GLU A 191 11.45 -17.39 -0.94
CA GLU A 191 10.84 -17.95 -2.16
C GLU A 191 10.15 -16.85 -2.99
N LEU A 192 9.34 -16.00 -2.36
CA LEU A 192 8.66 -14.88 -2.99
C LEU A 192 9.65 -13.92 -3.67
N LEU A 193 10.80 -13.67 -3.06
CA LEU A 193 11.83 -12.77 -3.57
C LEU A 193 12.83 -13.42 -4.53
N THR A 194 12.78 -14.73 -4.76
CA THR A 194 13.74 -15.43 -5.62
C THR A 194 13.11 -16.17 -6.80
N HIS A 195 11.83 -16.55 -6.70
CA HIS A 195 11.15 -17.36 -7.73
C HIS A 195 10.17 -16.58 -8.62
N TYR A 196 9.81 -15.35 -8.25
CA TYR A 196 8.71 -14.58 -8.88
C TYR A 196 9.19 -13.34 -9.64
N GLY A 197 10.50 -13.24 -9.92
CA GLY A 197 11.09 -12.11 -10.64
C GLY A 197 11.21 -10.85 -9.78
N PRO A 198 11.34 -9.65 -10.40
CA PRO A 198 11.48 -8.40 -9.67
C PRO A 198 10.20 -8.05 -8.91
N ILE A 199 10.32 -7.91 -7.59
CA ILE A 199 9.25 -7.46 -6.69
C ILE A 199 9.47 -5.98 -6.38
N GLY A 200 8.40 -5.18 -6.49
CA GLY A 200 8.45 -3.75 -6.24
C GLY A 200 8.38 -3.41 -4.75
N ALA A 201 7.56 -4.14 -3.99
CA ALA A 201 7.44 -3.95 -2.54
C ALA A 201 6.98 -5.23 -1.82
N ILE A 202 7.42 -5.40 -0.58
CA ILE A 202 6.74 -6.24 0.42
C ILE A 202 5.92 -5.33 1.32
N TRP A 203 4.60 -5.56 1.33
CA TRP A 203 3.63 -4.84 2.14
C TRP A 203 3.23 -5.73 3.31
N PHE A 204 3.78 -5.44 4.48
CA PHE A 204 3.56 -6.22 5.69
C PHE A 204 2.34 -5.76 6.47
N ASP A 205 1.73 -6.71 7.18
CA ASP A 205 0.61 -6.46 8.09
C ASP A 205 0.63 -7.40 9.28
N GLY A 206 -0.22 -7.13 10.28
CA GLY A 206 -0.44 -8.00 11.43
C GLY A 206 0.56 -7.84 12.58
N TRP A 207 1.57 -6.97 12.43
CA TRP A 207 2.52 -6.65 13.50
C TRP A 207 1.83 -6.14 14.77
N TRP A 208 0.73 -5.40 14.60
CA TRP A 208 -0.08 -4.84 15.68
C TRP A 208 -0.77 -5.92 16.54
N ASP A 209 -0.73 -7.20 16.17
CA ASP A 209 -1.35 -8.26 16.97
C ASP A 209 -0.71 -8.42 18.36
N HIS A 210 0.54 -7.96 18.51
CA HIS A 210 1.30 -7.97 19.77
C HIS A 210 1.57 -6.57 20.34
N ASP A 211 0.84 -5.54 19.90
CA ASP A 211 1.03 -4.15 20.37
C ASP A 211 0.53 -3.91 21.81
N SER A 212 -0.22 -4.86 22.37
CA SER A 212 -0.83 -4.81 23.71
C SER A 212 -0.23 -5.80 24.70
N ASP A 213 0.88 -6.45 24.32
CA ASP A 213 1.51 -7.46 25.17
C ASP A 213 2.15 -6.84 26.42
N ALA A 214 2.06 -7.55 27.54
CA ALA A 214 2.68 -7.11 28.80
C ALA A 214 4.21 -7.00 28.70
N LYS A 215 4.82 -7.80 27.82
CA LYS A 215 6.23 -7.69 27.43
C LYS A 215 6.26 -7.45 25.93
N PRO A 216 6.93 -6.39 25.44
CA PRO A 216 7.03 -6.13 24.02
C PRO A 216 7.53 -7.36 23.26
N PHE A 217 6.79 -7.75 22.23
CA PHE A 217 7.15 -8.88 21.38
C PHE A 217 8.24 -8.46 20.39
N ASP A 218 9.33 -9.23 20.35
CA ASP A 218 10.41 -9.00 19.38
C ASP A 218 10.09 -9.71 18.06
N TRP A 219 9.58 -8.95 17.10
CA TRP A 219 9.29 -9.41 15.75
C TRP A 219 10.54 -9.68 14.90
N GLN A 220 11.74 -9.35 15.38
CA GLN A 220 13.01 -9.55 14.68
C GLN A 220 13.02 -8.92 13.27
N LEU A 221 12.40 -7.73 13.15
CA LEU A 221 12.21 -7.01 11.89
C LEU A 221 13.53 -6.62 11.24
N GLU A 222 14.54 -6.21 12.02
CA GLU A 222 15.83 -5.77 11.48
C GLU A 222 16.48 -6.84 10.59
N ALA A 223 16.57 -8.08 11.09
CA ALA A 223 17.14 -9.19 10.34
C ALA A 223 16.28 -9.59 9.13
N GLN A 224 14.94 -9.53 9.27
CA GLN A 224 14.03 -9.85 8.18
C GLN A 224 14.11 -8.80 7.05
N TYR A 225 14.11 -7.51 7.39
CA TYR A 225 14.25 -6.43 6.43
C TYR A 225 15.61 -6.46 5.74
N ALA A 226 16.69 -6.71 6.49
CA ALA A 226 18.03 -6.88 5.91
C ALA A 226 18.10 -8.05 4.92
N MET A 227 17.42 -9.16 5.20
CA MET A 227 17.31 -10.29 4.27
C MET A 227 16.59 -9.88 2.97
N ILE A 228 15.47 -9.15 3.07
CA ILE A 228 14.69 -8.70 1.92
C ILE A 228 15.54 -7.79 1.03
N HIS A 229 16.18 -6.76 1.60
CA HIS A 229 17.04 -5.84 0.84
C HIS A 229 18.30 -6.52 0.29
N LYS A 230 18.80 -7.58 0.94
CA LYS A 230 19.91 -8.38 0.39
C LYS A 230 19.48 -9.17 -0.84
N LEU A 231 18.27 -9.76 -0.82
CA LEU A 231 17.75 -10.54 -1.93
C LEU A 231 17.34 -9.67 -3.11
N GLN A 232 16.66 -8.54 -2.83
CA GLN A 232 16.23 -7.57 -3.83
C GLN A 232 16.47 -6.13 -3.31
N PRO A 233 17.64 -5.51 -3.61
CA PRO A 233 18.00 -4.18 -3.10
C PRO A 233 17.04 -3.06 -3.48
N GLN A 234 16.26 -3.23 -4.54
CA GLN A 234 15.25 -2.26 -4.99
C GLN A 234 13.87 -2.47 -4.35
N CYS A 235 13.63 -3.61 -3.70
CA CYS A 235 12.32 -3.95 -3.13
C CYS A 235 12.04 -3.04 -1.95
N LEU A 236 10.93 -2.31 -2.01
CA LEU A 236 10.48 -1.44 -0.93
C LEU A 236 9.85 -2.27 0.20
N ILE A 237 10.01 -1.83 1.43
CA ILE A 237 9.33 -2.41 2.59
C ILE A 237 8.38 -1.36 3.17
N GLY A 238 7.11 -1.74 3.33
CA GLY A 238 6.13 -0.99 4.14
C GLY A 238 5.48 -1.94 5.13
N ASN A 239 5.25 -1.50 6.35
CA ASN A 239 4.57 -2.29 7.37
C ASN A 239 3.39 -1.51 7.96
N ASN A 240 2.19 -2.08 7.83
CA ASN A 240 0.95 -1.48 8.29
C ASN A 240 0.73 -1.68 9.79
N HIS A 241 1.66 -1.13 10.59
CA HIS A 241 1.60 -1.22 12.05
C HIS A 241 1.03 0.06 12.71
N HIS A 242 0.52 1.02 11.92
CA HIS A 242 -0.06 2.29 12.38
C HIS A 242 0.85 3.12 13.31
N GLN A 243 2.18 3.00 13.14
CA GLN A 243 3.18 3.82 13.84
C GLN A 243 4.06 4.56 12.83
N THR A 244 4.98 5.39 13.33
CA THR A 244 6.05 5.93 12.48
C THR A 244 6.96 4.81 11.98
N PRO A 245 7.48 4.88 10.75
CA PRO A 245 8.26 3.79 10.16
C PRO A 245 9.48 3.38 10.98
N ASN A 246 9.73 2.07 11.07
CA ASN A 246 10.92 1.52 11.68
C ASN A 246 12.15 1.67 10.75
N PRO A 247 13.39 1.64 11.28
CA PRO A 247 14.58 1.49 10.45
C PRO A 247 14.46 0.26 9.54
N GLY A 248 14.76 0.44 8.25
CA GLY A 248 14.57 -0.59 7.22
C GLY A 248 13.27 -0.46 6.43
N GLU A 249 12.32 0.36 6.87
CA GLU A 249 11.13 0.66 6.07
C GLU A 249 11.41 1.77 5.06
N ASP A 250 10.80 1.63 3.88
CA ASP A 250 11.05 2.46 2.71
C ASP A 250 9.82 3.28 2.29
N ILE A 251 8.63 2.88 2.74
CA ILE A 251 7.36 3.60 2.56
C ILE A 251 6.58 3.65 3.87
N GLN A 252 5.71 4.65 4.03
CA GLN A 252 4.79 4.76 5.15
C GLN A 252 3.35 4.57 4.69
N ILE A 253 2.61 3.75 5.44
CA ILE A 253 1.23 3.36 5.13
C ILE A 253 0.25 4.12 6.03
N PHE A 254 -0.88 4.52 5.43
CA PHE A 254 -2.05 5.06 6.10
C PHE A 254 -3.28 4.25 5.70
N GLU A 255 -3.97 3.69 6.67
CA GLU A 255 -5.11 2.82 6.42
C GLU A 255 -6.43 3.59 6.57
N ARG A 256 -7.27 3.49 5.54
CA ARG A 256 -8.63 4.06 5.48
C ARG A 256 -8.73 5.58 5.65
N ASP A 257 -7.61 6.27 5.73
CA ASP A 257 -7.51 7.73 5.76
C ASP A 257 -6.34 8.22 4.90
N LEU A 258 -6.38 9.51 4.55
CA LEU A 258 -5.25 10.19 3.92
C LEU A 258 -4.28 10.71 4.98
N PRO A 259 -2.99 10.94 4.66
CA PRO A 259 -2.02 11.42 5.64
C PRO A 259 -2.49 12.72 6.31
N GLY A 260 -2.39 12.75 7.65
CA GLY A 260 -2.84 13.86 8.48
C GLY A 260 -4.34 13.85 8.81
N GLU A 261 -5.06 12.78 8.42
CA GLU A 261 -6.43 12.49 8.86
C GLU A 261 -6.43 11.24 9.77
N ASN A 262 -7.50 11.04 10.53
CA ASN A 262 -7.65 9.85 11.38
C ASN A 262 -9.13 9.56 11.66
N LYS A 263 -9.98 9.59 10.63
CA LYS A 263 -11.43 9.39 10.79
C LYS A 263 -11.78 7.93 11.11
N ALA A 264 -10.99 6.99 10.57
CA ALA A 264 -11.15 5.55 10.80
C ALA A 264 -10.42 5.07 12.07
N GLY A 265 -9.57 5.90 12.68
CA GLY A 265 -8.81 5.56 13.89
C GLY A 265 -7.52 4.77 13.64
N LEU A 266 -7.12 4.57 12.38
CA LEU A 266 -5.99 3.74 11.97
C LEU A 266 -4.82 4.55 11.34
N SER A 267 -4.89 5.88 11.40
CA SER A 267 -3.96 6.80 10.71
C SER A 267 -3.46 7.96 11.60
N GLY A 268 -3.48 7.78 12.92
CA GLY A 268 -3.09 8.80 13.91
C GLY A 268 -1.57 9.04 14.05
N GLN A 269 -0.74 8.27 13.36
CA GLN A 269 0.71 8.35 13.38
C GLN A 269 1.25 9.65 12.76
N SER A 270 2.44 10.07 13.21
CA SER A 270 3.15 11.20 12.59
C SER A 270 3.58 10.87 11.16
N ILE A 271 3.51 11.87 10.27
CA ILE A 271 3.92 11.74 8.87
C ILE A 271 5.45 11.82 8.78
N SER A 272 6.07 10.78 8.24
CA SER A 272 7.51 10.68 8.02
C SER A 272 7.95 11.39 6.74
N ARG A 273 9.25 11.30 6.42
CA ARG A 273 9.81 11.80 5.15
C ARG A 273 9.85 10.74 4.05
N LEU A 274 9.41 9.51 4.33
CA LEU A 274 9.34 8.44 3.35
C LEU A 274 8.22 8.74 2.33
N PRO A 275 8.25 8.12 1.14
CA PRO A 275 7.07 7.99 0.31
C PRO A 275 5.87 7.49 1.12
N LEU A 276 4.69 8.06 0.85
CA LEU A 276 3.46 7.77 1.59
C LEU A 276 2.50 7.01 0.69
N GLU A 277 1.77 6.07 1.26
CA GLU A 277 0.69 5.35 0.59
C GLU A 277 -0.54 5.30 1.49
N SER A 278 -1.70 5.65 0.94
CA SER A 278 -2.99 5.43 1.59
C SER A 278 -3.68 4.24 0.96
N CYS A 279 -3.97 3.21 1.75
CA CYS A 279 -4.80 2.09 1.32
C CYS A 279 -6.28 2.36 1.65
N GLN A 280 -7.16 2.09 0.70
CA GLN A 280 -8.59 2.39 0.80
C GLN A 280 -9.44 1.29 0.15
N THR A 281 -10.57 0.95 0.76
CA THR A 281 -11.53 0.00 0.21
C THR A 281 -12.43 0.66 -0.84
N ILE A 282 -12.73 -0.04 -1.94
CA ILE A 282 -13.68 0.46 -2.93
C ILE A 282 -15.13 0.43 -2.43
N ASN A 283 -15.44 -0.52 -1.55
CA ASN A 283 -16.68 -0.65 -0.77
C ASN A 283 -16.32 -0.62 0.73
N ASP A 284 -17.01 -1.37 1.60
CA ASP A 284 -16.78 -1.36 3.05
C ASP A 284 -15.88 -2.51 3.53
N HIS A 285 -15.38 -3.38 2.64
CA HIS A 285 -14.55 -4.54 2.99
C HIS A 285 -13.26 -4.62 2.16
N TRP A 286 -12.22 -5.26 2.71
CA TRP A 286 -11.02 -5.59 1.96
C TRP A 286 -11.25 -6.86 1.12
N GLY A 287 -11.53 -7.99 1.77
CA GLY A 287 -11.93 -9.22 1.13
C GLY A 287 -13.38 -9.20 0.65
N TYR A 288 -13.72 -10.10 -0.28
CA TYR A 288 -15.07 -10.19 -0.84
C TYR A 288 -16.15 -10.40 0.23
N SER A 289 -17.22 -9.61 0.13
CA SER A 289 -18.40 -9.68 0.98
C SER A 289 -19.66 -9.68 0.10
N ILE A 290 -20.44 -10.76 0.15
CA ILE A 290 -21.61 -10.95 -0.73
C ILE A 290 -22.76 -9.98 -0.40
N THR A 291 -22.78 -9.46 0.82
CA THR A 291 -23.79 -8.51 1.30
C THR A 291 -23.38 -7.04 1.15
N ASP A 292 -22.15 -6.78 0.72
CA ASP A 292 -21.64 -5.41 0.58
C ASP A 292 -21.72 -4.91 -0.86
N SER A 293 -22.79 -4.17 -1.13
CA SER A 293 -22.98 -3.43 -2.38
C SER A 293 -22.67 -1.94 -2.25
N ASN A 294 -22.09 -1.49 -1.14
CA ASN A 294 -21.85 -0.07 -0.85
C ASN A 294 -20.58 0.45 -1.54
N TYR A 295 -20.53 0.32 -2.87
CA TYR A 295 -19.42 0.79 -3.68
C TYR A 295 -19.40 2.31 -3.74
N LYS A 296 -18.26 2.89 -3.38
CA LYS A 296 -17.97 4.31 -3.57
C LYS A 296 -18.20 4.69 -5.04
N THR A 297 -18.75 5.88 -5.24
CA THR A 297 -19.04 6.41 -6.58
C THR A 297 -17.75 6.76 -7.32
N PRO A 298 -17.79 6.84 -8.67
CA PRO A 298 -16.64 7.34 -9.44
C PRO A 298 -16.13 8.70 -8.96
N LYS A 299 -17.05 9.61 -8.58
CA LYS A 299 -16.69 10.92 -8.04
C LYS A 299 -15.86 10.79 -6.77
N GLU A 300 -16.31 10.00 -5.79
CA GLU A 300 -15.58 9.81 -4.53
C GLU A 300 -14.20 9.21 -4.75
N LEU A 301 -14.08 8.20 -5.61
CA LEU A 301 -12.82 7.51 -5.87
C LEU A 301 -11.81 8.40 -6.62
N ILE A 302 -12.25 9.12 -7.65
CA ILE A 302 -11.40 10.06 -8.39
C ILE A 302 -10.95 11.19 -7.47
N GLN A 303 -11.86 11.78 -6.69
CA GLN A 303 -11.49 12.84 -5.76
C GLN A 303 -10.55 12.35 -4.65
N MET A 304 -10.69 11.10 -4.20
CA MET A 304 -9.78 10.49 -3.25
C MET A 304 -8.38 10.33 -3.82
N LEU A 305 -8.26 9.87 -5.08
CA LEU A 305 -6.97 9.78 -5.78
C LEU A 305 -6.29 11.16 -5.89
N VAL A 306 -7.05 12.17 -6.29
CA VAL A 306 -6.56 13.54 -6.42
C VAL A 306 -6.11 14.09 -5.07
N ARG A 307 -6.90 13.89 -4.00
CA ARG A 307 -6.55 14.31 -2.64
C ARG A 307 -5.31 13.60 -2.12
N ALA A 308 -5.13 12.31 -2.40
CA ALA A 308 -3.92 11.58 -2.06
C ALA A 308 -2.69 12.21 -2.75
N ALA A 309 -2.78 12.43 -4.06
CA ALA A 309 -1.70 13.09 -4.82
C ALA A 309 -1.36 14.49 -4.27
N GLY A 310 -2.38 15.28 -3.93
CA GLY A 310 -2.22 16.61 -3.33
C GLY A 310 -1.60 16.60 -1.92
N LYS A 311 -1.78 15.51 -1.17
CA LYS A 311 -1.08 15.24 0.11
C LYS A 311 0.27 14.54 -0.09
N ASN A 312 0.78 14.51 -1.32
CA ASN A 312 2.03 13.88 -1.71
C ASN A 312 2.09 12.35 -1.42
N ALA A 313 0.93 11.69 -1.43
CA ALA A 313 0.79 10.26 -1.22
C ALA A 313 0.33 9.54 -2.48
N ASN A 314 0.59 8.24 -2.52
CA ASN A 314 -0.06 7.32 -3.44
C ASN A 314 -1.40 6.87 -2.88
N LEU A 315 -2.34 6.54 -3.77
CA LEU A 315 -3.56 5.81 -3.42
C LEU A 315 -3.42 4.34 -3.84
N LEU A 316 -3.66 3.43 -2.90
CA LEU A 316 -3.79 2.00 -3.13
C LEU A 316 -5.26 1.60 -2.94
N LEU A 317 -5.99 1.44 -4.05
CA LEU A 317 -7.43 1.17 -4.03
C LEU A 317 -7.70 -0.34 -4.06
N ASN A 318 -8.38 -0.84 -3.04
CA ASN A 318 -8.65 -2.26 -2.88
C ASN A 318 -9.88 -2.75 -3.64
N VAL A 319 -9.75 -3.96 -4.20
CA VAL A 319 -10.83 -4.80 -4.73
C VAL A 319 -10.70 -6.19 -4.12
N GLY A 320 -11.81 -6.72 -3.58
CA GLY A 320 -11.89 -8.12 -3.14
C GLY A 320 -12.45 -9.01 -4.26
N PRO A 321 -11.64 -9.86 -4.92
CA PRO A 321 -12.12 -10.74 -5.98
C PRO A 321 -13.10 -11.79 -5.48
N GLU A 322 -14.03 -12.19 -6.35
CA GLU A 322 -15.06 -13.19 -6.07
C GLU A 322 -14.45 -14.58 -5.84
N PRO A 323 -15.19 -15.54 -5.23
CA PRO A 323 -14.68 -16.90 -5.00
C PRO A 323 -14.23 -17.61 -6.29
N GLY A 324 -14.89 -17.32 -7.40
CA GLY A 324 -14.56 -17.86 -8.73
C GLY A 324 -13.27 -17.29 -9.32
N GLY A 325 -12.72 -16.20 -8.76
CA GLY A 325 -11.55 -15.49 -9.29
C GLY A 325 -11.88 -14.38 -10.28
N ALA A 326 -13.17 -14.04 -10.47
CA ALA A 326 -13.56 -12.84 -11.19
C ALA A 326 -13.36 -11.58 -10.32
N LEU A 327 -13.04 -10.45 -10.95
CA LEU A 327 -13.18 -9.15 -10.28
C LEU A 327 -14.67 -8.76 -10.31
N PRO A 328 -15.25 -8.26 -9.20
CA PRO A 328 -16.66 -7.87 -9.18
C PRO A 328 -16.98 -6.85 -10.27
N SER A 329 -18.13 -7.01 -10.93
CA SER A 329 -18.54 -6.14 -12.05
C SER A 329 -18.60 -4.67 -11.67
N LEU A 330 -19.15 -4.35 -10.48
CA LEU A 330 -19.16 -2.98 -9.97
C LEU A 330 -17.74 -2.43 -9.74
N ALA A 331 -16.80 -3.26 -9.30
CA ALA A 331 -15.40 -2.85 -9.16
C ALA A 331 -14.78 -2.51 -10.52
N LEU A 332 -15.02 -3.36 -11.53
CA LEU A 332 -14.58 -3.11 -12.91
C LEU A 332 -15.16 -1.81 -13.47
N ASP A 333 -16.44 -1.52 -13.23
CA ASP A 333 -17.08 -0.26 -13.64
C ASP A 333 -16.41 0.96 -13.00
N ARG A 334 -16.08 0.88 -11.71
CA ARG A 334 -15.36 1.95 -11.00
C ARG A 334 -13.93 2.13 -11.53
N LEU A 335 -13.20 1.04 -11.70
CA LEU A 335 -11.84 1.07 -12.27
C LEU A 335 -11.84 1.66 -13.69
N LYS A 336 -12.84 1.32 -14.51
CA LYS A 336 -13.02 1.90 -15.84
C LYS A 336 -13.25 3.40 -15.79
N ALA A 337 -14.12 3.89 -14.89
CA ALA A 337 -14.38 5.31 -14.74
C ALA A 337 -13.14 6.09 -14.27
N ILE A 338 -12.35 5.51 -13.35
CA ILE A 338 -11.04 6.08 -12.95
C ILE A 338 -10.10 6.11 -14.16
N GLY A 339 -10.02 5.03 -14.93
CA GLY A 339 -9.17 4.94 -16.13
C GLY A 339 -9.51 5.98 -17.19
N GLU A 340 -10.80 6.19 -17.47
CA GLU A 340 -11.27 7.25 -18.37
C GLU A 340 -10.83 8.64 -17.91
N TRP A 341 -10.90 8.90 -16.60
CA TRP A 341 -10.42 10.15 -16.02
C TRP A 341 -8.89 10.27 -16.09
N MET A 342 -8.15 9.22 -15.72
CA MET A 342 -6.68 9.18 -15.76
C MET A 342 -6.12 9.33 -17.18
N ASN A 343 -6.80 8.81 -18.20
CA ASN A 343 -6.39 9.00 -19.59
C ASN A 343 -6.42 10.46 -20.02
N LYS A 344 -7.36 11.25 -19.49
CA LYS A 344 -7.48 12.68 -19.81
C LYS A 344 -6.62 13.58 -18.91
N TYR A 345 -6.52 13.24 -17.63
CA TYR A 345 -5.96 14.11 -16.60
C TYR A 345 -4.70 13.57 -15.92
N GLY A 346 -4.19 12.40 -16.30
CA GLY A 346 -3.07 11.74 -15.62
C GLY A 346 -1.78 12.56 -15.51
N GLU A 347 -1.52 13.52 -16.42
CA GLU A 347 -0.36 14.42 -16.32
C GLU A 347 -0.39 15.29 -15.05
N THR A 348 -1.58 15.59 -14.53
CA THR A 348 -1.76 16.39 -13.32
C THR A 348 -1.60 15.54 -12.05
N ILE A 349 -1.34 14.24 -12.18
CA ILE A 349 -1.17 13.28 -11.09
C ILE A 349 0.22 12.64 -11.16
N TYR A 350 0.54 11.91 -12.23
CA TYR A 350 1.79 11.16 -12.34
C TYR A 350 3.03 12.05 -12.36
N GLY A 351 4.07 11.64 -11.63
CA GLY A 351 5.33 12.39 -11.53
C GLY A 351 5.17 13.78 -10.89
N THR A 352 4.05 14.04 -10.21
CA THR A 352 3.86 15.26 -9.42
C THR A 352 4.28 15.05 -7.97
N ARG A 353 4.42 16.14 -7.23
CA ARG A 353 4.44 16.17 -5.77
C ARG A 353 3.24 16.99 -5.26
N GLY A 354 3.00 16.94 -3.95
CA GLY A 354 2.07 17.89 -3.32
C GLY A 354 2.48 19.31 -3.68
N GLY A 355 1.53 20.12 -4.17
CA GLY A 355 1.83 21.46 -4.66
C GLY A 355 2.07 22.46 -3.53
N ILE A 356 2.59 23.64 -3.89
CA ILE A 356 2.86 24.72 -2.92
C ILE A 356 1.61 25.24 -2.19
N VAL A 357 0.41 24.95 -2.71
CA VAL A 357 -0.86 25.28 -2.05
C VAL A 357 -1.32 24.05 -1.27
N ALA A 358 -1.34 24.18 0.05
CA ALA A 358 -1.81 23.12 0.94
C ALA A 358 -3.27 22.74 0.65
N PRO A 359 -3.72 21.53 1.02
CA PRO A 359 -5.12 21.14 0.89
C PRO A 359 -6.09 22.12 1.56
N HIS A 360 -7.23 22.35 0.90
CA HIS A 360 -8.35 23.15 1.38
C HIS A 360 -9.68 22.39 1.19
N ASP A 361 -10.78 22.92 1.73
CA ASP A 361 -12.12 22.33 1.55
C ASP A 361 -12.52 22.23 0.07
N TRP A 362 -12.09 23.22 -0.72
CA TRP A 362 -12.38 23.25 -2.15
C TRP A 362 -11.59 22.24 -2.98
N GLY A 363 -10.49 21.70 -2.46
CA GLY A 363 -9.63 20.77 -3.19
C GLY A 363 -8.17 20.85 -2.80
N VAL A 364 -7.28 20.53 -3.73
CA VAL A 364 -5.83 20.38 -3.48
C VAL A 364 -5.00 20.94 -4.62
N SER A 365 -3.68 20.95 -4.45
CA SER A 365 -2.77 21.22 -5.56
C SER A 365 -1.72 20.13 -5.72
N THR A 366 -1.34 19.88 -6.97
CA THR A 366 -0.19 19.04 -7.34
C THR A 366 0.79 19.86 -8.18
N GLN A 367 2.06 19.49 -8.17
CA GLN A 367 3.09 20.29 -8.85
C GLN A 367 4.16 19.43 -9.51
N ARG A 368 4.60 19.87 -10.70
CA ARG A 368 5.74 19.32 -11.42
C ARG A 368 6.58 20.45 -12.02
N GLY A 369 7.77 20.67 -11.45
CA GLY A 369 8.60 21.81 -11.80
C GLY A 369 7.86 23.13 -11.53
N ASN A 370 7.72 23.97 -12.57
CA ASN A 370 7.00 25.23 -12.51
C ASN A 370 5.52 25.14 -12.91
N LYS A 371 5.00 23.95 -13.23
CA LYS A 371 3.56 23.73 -13.48
C LYS A 371 2.88 23.34 -12.17
N LEU A 372 1.94 24.17 -11.73
CA LEU A 372 1.08 23.94 -10.56
C LEU A 372 -0.34 23.65 -11.06
N TYR A 373 -0.92 22.53 -10.66
CA TYR A 373 -2.29 22.15 -10.98
C TYR A 373 -3.15 22.38 -9.74
N ILE A 374 -4.17 23.22 -9.87
CA ILE A 374 -5.17 23.48 -8.84
C ILE A 374 -6.38 22.60 -9.16
N HIS A 375 -6.60 21.60 -8.31
CA HIS A 375 -7.69 20.64 -8.42
C HIS A 375 -8.87 21.14 -7.60
N ILE A 376 -9.91 21.62 -8.28
CA ILE A 376 -11.10 22.19 -7.64
C ILE A 376 -12.17 21.10 -7.63
N LEU A 377 -12.33 20.49 -6.46
CA LEU A 377 -13.16 19.31 -6.23
C LEU A 377 -14.55 19.68 -5.69
N ASN A 378 -14.64 20.82 -5.00
CA ASN A 378 -15.89 21.34 -4.46
C ASN A 378 -15.83 22.86 -4.35
N CYS A 379 -16.48 23.60 -5.25
CA CYS A 379 -16.53 25.05 -5.17
C CYS A 379 -17.97 25.53 -5.38
N MET A 380 -18.42 26.45 -4.52
CA MET A 380 -19.77 26.99 -4.55
C MET A 380 -19.84 28.33 -5.29
N ASP A 381 -18.68 28.88 -5.67
CA ASP A 381 -18.54 30.21 -6.24
C ASP A 381 -17.94 30.16 -7.65
N SER A 382 -18.19 31.21 -8.43
CA SER A 382 -17.60 31.38 -9.77
C SER A 382 -16.18 31.95 -9.74
N SER A 383 -15.60 32.10 -8.55
CA SER A 383 -14.23 32.55 -8.33
C SER A 383 -13.61 31.85 -7.13
N LEU A 384 -12.28 31.74 -7.11
CA LEU A 384 -11.54 31.11 -6.04
C LEU A 384 -10.25 31.87 -5.72
N PHE A 385 -10.03 32.17 -4.45
CA PHE A 385 -8.75 32.65 -3.99
C PHE A 385 -7.76 31.50 -3.79
N VAL A 386 -6.57 31.62 -4.36
CA VAL A 386 -5.47 30.64 -4.28
C VAL A 386 -4.25 31.31 -3.64
N PRO A 387 -3.84 30.88 -2.43
CA PRO A 387 -2.72 31.50 -1.70
C PRO A 387 -1.37 30.99 -2.23
N LEU A 388 -0.77 31.74 -3.17
CA LEU A 388 0.49 31.36 -3.82
C LEU A 388 1.75 31.89 -3.11
N GLY A 389 1.59 32.66 -2.03
CA GLY A 389 2.66 33.38 -1.37
C GLY A 389 3.31 34.41 -2.32
N ASN A 390 4.63 34.32 -2.46
CA ASN A 390 5.41 35.23 -3.31
C ASN A 390 5.59 34.72 -4.76
N HIS A 391 4.99 33.57 -5.12
CA HIS A 391 5.15 33.01 -6.46
C HIS A 391 4.37 33.84 -7.49
N LYS A 392 5.05 34.24 -8.56
CA LYS A 392 4.44 34.96 -9.68
C LYS A 392 3.72 33.97 -10.59
N VAL A 393 2.55 34.34 -11.11
CA VAL A 393 1.82 33.54 -12.10
C VAL A 393 2.03 34.14 -13.48
N LYS A 394 2.58 33.36 -14.40
CA LYS A 394 2.80 33.74 -15.80
C LYS A 394 1.57 33.50 -16.67
N SER A 395 0.83 32.42 -16.39
CA SER A 395 -0.37 32.06 -17.14
C SER A 395 -1.25 31.11 -16.34
N ALA A 396 -2.55 31.16 -16.61
CA ALA A 396 -3.57 30.27 -16.03
C ALA A 396 -4.51 29.76 -17.13
N PHE A 397 -4.71 28.45 -17.20
CA PHE A 397 -5.59 27.81 -18.17
C PHE A 397 -6.45 26.72 -17.54
N VAL A 398 -7.68 26.56 -18.04
CA VAL A 398 -8.47 25.36 -17.74
C VAL A 398 -7.80 24.18 -18.43
N TYR A 399 -7.27 23.24 -17.64
CA TYR A 399 -6.44 22.14 -18.16
C TYR A 399 -7.17 21.33 -19.24
N ALA A 400 -8.46 21.04 -19.03
CA ALA A 400 -9.27 20.23 -19.93
C ALA A 400 -9.49 20.84 -21.33
N THR A 401 -9.43 22.16 -21.46
CA THR A 401 -9.83 22.87 -22.70
C THR A 401 -8.75 23.80 -23.25
N GLY A 402 -7.71 24.10 -22.48
CA GLY A 402 -6.71 25.10 -22.82
C GLY A 402 -7.23 26.54 -22.81
N LYS A 403 -8.47 26.79 -22.37
CA LYS A 403 -9.03 28.14 -22.32
C LYS A 403 -8.33 28.97 -21.24
N PRO A 404 -7.90 30.21 -21.53
CA PRO A 404 -7.34 31.10 -20.53
C PRO A 404 -8.33 31.37 -19.38
N VAL A 405 -7.82 31.45 -18.16
CA VAL A 405 -8.58 31.84 -16.98
C VAL A 405 -8.13 33.23 -16.56
N ASN A 406 -9.08 34.15 -16.41
CA ASN A 406 -8.79 35.49 -15.90
C ASN A 406 -8.49 35.41 -14.41
N TYR A 407 -7.42 36.06 -13.97
CA TYR A 407 -7.06 36.14 -12.56
C TYR A 407 -6.56 37.52 -12.17
N THR A 408 -6.82 37.89 -10.92
CA THR A 408 -6.36 39.15 -10.33
C THR A 408 -5.42 38.82 -9.19
N LYS A 409 -4.31 39.57 -9.06
CA LYS A 409 -3.45 39.47 -7.89
C LYS A 409 -4.19 40.04 -6.68
N THR A 410 -4.31 39.23 -5.63
CA THR A 410 -5.03 39.60 -4.40
C THR A 410 -4.15 39.23 -3.21
N GLY A 411 -3.64 40.22 -2.46
CA GLY A 411 -2.75 39.95 -1.32
C GLY A 411 -1.53 39.08 -1.68
N ASN A 412 -1.38 37.96 -0.95
CA ASN A 412 -0.32 36.95 -1.14
C ASN A 412 -0.73 35.82 -2.10
N GLY A 413 -1.65 36.06 -3.02
CA GLY A 413 -2.14 35.05 -3.95
C GLY A 413 -2.83 35.65 -5.17
N ILE A 414 -3.69 34.84 -5.77
CA ILE A 414 -4.53 35.25 -6.90
C ILE A 414 -5.98 34.87 -6.65
N THR A 415 -6.90 35.62 -7.23
CA THR A 415 -8.30 35.21 -7.38
C THR A 415 -8.50 34.75 -8.81
N LEU A 416 -8.78 33.47 -9.01
CA LEU A 416 -9.17 32.87 -10.28
C LEU A 416 -10.66 33.16 -10.54
N ASN A 417 -11.02 33.55 -11.76
CA ASN A 417 -12.40 33.82 -12.16
C ASN A 417 -12.82 32.84 -13.25
N PHE A 418 -13.78 31.97 -12.94
CA PHE A 418 -14.22 30.88 -13.81
C PHE A 418 -15.38 31.28 -14.73
N GLY A 419 -16.10 32.36 -14.39
CA GLY A 419 -17.30 32.81 -15.10
C GLY A 419 -18.57 32.02 -14.76
N ALA A 420 -18.43 30.77 -14.33
CA ALA A 420 -19.52 29.93 -13.80
C ALA A 420 -18.98 29.04 -12.68
N ILE A 421 -19.88 28.52 -11.84
CA ILE A 421 -19.53 27.57 -10.77
C ILE A 421 -19.06 26.25 -11.43
N PRO A 422 -17.86 25.73 -11.09
CA PRO A 422 -17.41 24.45 -11.60
C PRO A 422 -18.30 23.28 -11.15
N ILE A 423 -18.69 22.41 -12.09
CA ILE A 423 -19.56 21.25 -11.81
C ILE A 423 -18.89 19.90 -12.10
N ASP A 424 -17.68 19.91 -12.66
CA ASP A 424 -16.93 18.70 -12.98
C ASP A 424 -16.53 17.92 -11.71
N ILE A 425 -16.27 16.62 -11.84
CA ILE A 425 -15.73 15.79 -10.74
C ILE A 425 -14.43 16.39 -10.20
N ASP A 426 -13.60 16.92 -11.10
CA ASP A 426 -12.39 17.66 -10.79
C ASP A 426 -12.20 18.75 -11.86
N TYR A 427 -12.35 20.01 -11.46
CA TYR A 427 -12.12 21.16 -12.32
C TYR A 427 -10.70 21.68 -12.13
N ILE A 428 -9.84 21.41 -13.13
CA ILE A 428 -8.40 21.61 -12.99
C ILE A 428 -7.96 22.90 -13.69
N ILE A 429 -7.30 23.78 -12.94
CA ILE A 429 -6.59 24.94 -13.49
C ILE A 429 -5.09 24.67 -13.46
N ALA A 430 -4.45 24.78 -14.63
CA ALA A 430 -3.00 24.72 -14.75
C ALA A 430 -2.41 26.13 -14.70
N LEU A 431 -1.53 26.35 -13.72
CA LEU A 431 -0.76 27.57 -13.53
C LEU A 431 0.69 27.32 -13.93
N THR A 432 1.28 28.30 -14.62
CA THR A 432 2.74 28.35 -14.81
C THR A 432 3.31 29.43 -13.88
N LEU A 433 4.21 29.01 -12.99
CA LEU A 433 4.91 29.90 -12.06
C LEU A 433 6.19 30.51 -12.69
#